data_AF-A0A0F9M0R7-F1
#
_entry.id   AF-A0A0F9M0R7-F1
#
_cell.length_a   1.000
_cell.length_b   1.000
_cell.length_c   1.000
_cell.angle_alpha   90.00
_cell.angle_beta   90.00
_cell.angle_gamma   90.00
#
_symmetry.space_group_name_H-M   'P 1'
#
loop_
_entity.id
_entity.type
_entity.pdbx_description
1 polymer ?
#
loop_
_entity_poly.entity_id
_entity_poly.type
_entity_poly.pdbx_seq_one_letter_code
_entity_poly.pdbx_strand_id
1 'polypeptide(L)'
;MPDFTLLELAAAAFATWRLTALLVYDRGPFGIFLRLRERLGIVHDDNGDAVSWPDGGLGRMFTCVWCLSFWTTLAVCVILWVEPYVVMVLAVWGVATFMEALRNRS
;
A
#
# COMPACT_ATOMS: atom_id res chain seq x y z
N MET A 1 -10.13 -20.81 15.85
CA MET A 1 -9.64 -20.14 14.62
C MET A 1 -10.76 -19.21 14.21
N PRO A 2 -10.55 -17.89 14.04
CA PRO A 2 -11.61 -17.07 13.47
C PRO A 2 -11.94 -17.66 12.09
N ASP A 3 -13.22 -17.99 11.87
CA ASP A 3 -13.70 -18.55 10.62
C ASP A 3 -13.66 -17.45 9.56
N PHE A 4 -12.52 -17.27 8.91
CA PHE A 4 -12.38 -16.27 7.86
C PHE A 4 -13.31 -16.61 6.71
N THR A 5 -14.31 -15.76 6.51
CA THR A 5 -15.21 -15.86 5.37
C THR A 5 -14.47 -15.52 4.08
N LEU A 6 -14.92 -16.07 2.95
CA LEU A 6 -14.37 -15.71 1.63
C LEU A 6 -14.39 -14.19 1.38
N LEU A 7 -15.37 -13.51 1.96
CA LEU A 7 -15.50 -12.06 1.90
C LEU A 7 -14.36 -11.34 2.62
N GLU A 8 -14.00 -11.78 3.84
CA GLU A 8 -12.90 -11.20 4.60
C GLU A 8 -11.56 -11.46 3.92
N LEU A 9 -11.37 -12.64 3.33
CA LEU A 9 -10.16 -12.95 2.57
C LEU A 9 -10.02 -12.04 1.35
N ALA A 10 -11.12 -11.83 0.61
CA ALA A 10 -11.15 -10.90 -0.52
C ALA A 10 -10.90 -9.45 -0.06
N ALA A 11 -11.54 -9.01 1.02
CA ALA A 11 -11.35 -7.68 1.59
C ALA A 11 -9.89 -7.47 2.03
N ALA A 12 -9.29 -8.45 2.71
CA ALA A 12 -7.89 -8.43 3.13
C ALA A 12 -6.94 -8.31 1.93
N ALA A 13 -7.20 -9.06 0.85
CA ALA A 13 -6.40 -9.00 -0.37
C ALA A 13 -6.45 -7.61 -1.02
N PHE A 14 -7.65 -7.04 -1.18
CA PHE A 14 -7.80 -5.69 -1.74
C PHE A 14 -7.22 -4.60 -0.85
N ALA A 15 -7.40 -4.71 0.47
CA ALA A 15 -6.84 -3.78 1.43
C ALA A 15 -5.29 -3.83 1.41
N THR A 16 -4.71 -5.02 1.36
CA THR A 16 -3.25 -5.22 1.25
C THR A 16 -2.71 -4.60 -0.02
N TRP A 17 -3.35 -4.88 -1.16
CA TRP A 17 -2.96 -4.30 -2.44
C TRP A 17 -3.02 -2.77 -2.40
N ARG A 18 -4.11 -2.19 -1.88
CA ARG A 18 -4.27 -0.73 -1.79
C ARG A 18 -3.24 -0.10 -0.86
N LEU A 19 -2.99 -0.70 0.31
CA LEU A 19 -1.99 -0.22 1.26
C LEU A 19 -0.59 -0.24 0.64
N THR A 20 -0.27 -1.31 -0.10
CA THR A 20 1.01 -1.43 -0.81
C THR A 20 1.14 -0.39 -1.92
N ALA A 21 0.10 -0.21 -2.74
CA ALA A 21 0.08 0.78 -3.80
C ALA A 21 0.21 2.22 -3.26
N LEU A 22 -0.44 2.52 -2.12
CA LEU A 22 -0.29 3.79 -1.41
C LEU A 22 1.15 4.04 -0.98
N LEU A 23 1.76 3.02 -0.39
CA LEU A 23 3.12 3.14 0.16
C LEU A 23 4.19 3.20 -0.91
N VAL A 24 3.98 2.62 -2.10
CA VAL A 24 5.00 2.58 -3.18
C VAL A 24 4.77 3.63 -4.26
N TYR A 25 3.55 3.80 -4.76
CA TYR A 25 3.27 4.64 -5.92
C TYR A 25 2.64 5.99 -5.56
N ASP A 26 1.77 5.99 -4.56
CA ASP A 26 0.92 7.13 -4.28
C ASP A 26 1.66 8.16 -3.42
N ARG A 27 1.50 9.46 -3.68
CA ARG A 27 2.11 10.50 -2.81
C ARG A 27 1.33 10.64 -1.49
N GLY A 28 0.05 10.25 -1.52
CA GLY A 28 -0.88 10.41 -0.42
C GLY A 28 -1.33 11.85 -0.20
N PRO A 29 -2.36 12.05 0.62
CA PRO A 29 -2.81 13.39 1.00
C PRO A 29 -1.64 14.15 1.67
N PHE A 30 -1.41 15.39 1.24
CA PHE A 30 -0.32 16.26 1.68
C PHE A 30 1.11 15.73 1.43
N GLY A 31 1.31 14.67 0.63
CA GLY A 31 2.65 14.13 0.35
C GLY A 31 3.27 13.36 1.53
N ILE A 32 2.45 12.81 2.44
CA ILE A 32 2.93 12.10 3.63
C ILE A 32 3.76 10.87 3.25
N PHE A 33 3.34 10.11 2.24
CA PHE A 33 4.09 8.93 1.80
C PHE A 33 5.36 9.32 1.04
N LEU A 34 5.32 10.44 0.31
CA LEU A 34 6.52 11.00 -0.31
C LEU A 34 7.56 11.39 0.74
N ARG A 35 7.16 12.12 1.78
CA ARG A 35 8.04 12.49 2.91
C ARG A 35 8.56 11.26 3.68
N LEU A 36 7.76 10.21 3.80
CA LEU A 36 8.20 8.96 4.42
C LEU A 36 9.31 8.31 3.58
N ARG A 37 9.17 8.27 2.25
CA ARG A 37 10.18 7.74 1.34
C ARG A 37 11.45 8.61 1.30
N GLU A 38 11.31 9.92 1.31
CA GLU A 38 12.42 10.86 1.43
C GLU A 38 13.21 10.65 2.72
N ARG A 39 12.51 10.47 3.86
CA ARG A 39 13.14 10.12 5.15
C ARG A 39 13.87 8.78 5.13
N LEU A 40 13.43 7.86 4.27
CA LEU A 40 14.08 6.56 4.06
C LEU A 40 15.24 6.62 3.04
N GLY A 41 15.60 7.82 2.57
CA GLY A 41 16.73 8.05 1.67
C GLY A 41 16.41 7.88 0.18
N ILE A 42 15.13 7.81 -0.20
CA ILE A 42 14.72 7.81 -1.61
C ILE A 42 14.59 9.28 -2.06
N VAL A 43 15.51 9.75 -2.89
CA VAL A 43 15.46 11.11 -3.45
C VAL A 43 14.50 11.12 -4.62
N HIS A 44 13.54 12.04 -4.61
CA HIS A 44 12.58 12.23 -5.70
C HIS A 44 12.88 13.55 -6.44
N ASP A 45 12.60 13.57 -7.73
CA ASP A 45 12.58 14.74 -8.62
C ASP A 45 11.46 15.71 -8.18
N ASP A 46 11.52 16.97 -8.57
CA ASP A 46 10.40 17.93 -8.51
C ASP A 46 9.11 17.39 -9.16
N ASN A 47 9.24 16.48 -10.14
CA ASN A 47 8.12 15.73 -10.72
C ASN A 47 7.60 14.59 -9.82
N GLY A 48 8.27 14.26 -8.71
CA GLY A 48 7.91 13.20 -7.77
C GLY A 48 8.36 11.80 -8.16
N ASP A 49 9.24 11.66 -9.16
CA ASP A 49 9.81 10.39 -9.60
C ASP A 49 11.11 10.08 -8.84
N ALA A 50 11.35 8.82 -8.48
CA ALA A 50 12.54 8.42 -7.73
C ALA A 50 13.81 8.52 -8.60
N VAL A 51 14.75 9.39 -8.22
CA VAL A 51 15.99 9.68 -8.96
C VAL A 51 17.21 8.97 -8.35
N SER A 52 17.18 8.70 -7.04
CA SER A 52 18.21 7.91 -6.37
C SER A 52 17.61 6.85 -5.46
N TRP A 53 18.11 5.63 -5.59
CA TRP A 53 17.71 4.50 -4.78
C TRP A 53 18.75 4.31 -3.66
N PRO A 54 18.34 4.17 -2.38
CA PRO A 54 19.28 3.93 -1.30
C PRO A 54 19.95 2.55 -1.45
N ASP A 55 21.28 2.51 -1.38
CA ASP A 55 22.10 1.30 -1.61
C ASP A 55 22.00 0.24 -0.49
N GLY A 56 21.34 0.54 0.64
CA GLY A 56 21.07 -0.45 1.70
C GLY A 56 20.02 -0.03 2.73
N GLY A 57 19.25 -1.01 3.25
CA GLY A 57 18.34 -0.85 4.39
C GLY A 57 16.83 -0.95 4.10
N LEU A 58 16.00 -0.57 5.10
CA LEU A 58 14.53 -0.57 5.03
C LEU A 58 13.98 0.25 3.86
N GLY A 59 14.72 1.25 3.37
CA GLY A 59 14.33 2.05 2.19
C GLY A 59 14.09 1.20 0.94
N ARG A 60 14.84 0.10 0.74
CA ARG A 60 14.67 -0.82 -0.41
C ARG A 60 13.37 -1.63 -0.34
N MET A 61 12.75 -1.74 0.84
CA MET A 61 11.44 -2.38 0.96
C MET A 61 10.33 -1.48 0.40
N PHE A 62 10.48 -0.17 0.51
CA PHE A 62 9.50 0.82 0.01
C PHE A 62 9.62 1.10 -1.49
N THR A 63 10.66 0.56 -2.13
CA THR A 63 10.90 0.70 -3.56
C THR A 63 10.28 -0.45 -4.37
N CYS A 64 9.96 -1.57 -3.72
CA CYS A 64 9.44 -2.76 -4.38
C CYS A 64 8.09 -3.17 -3.79
N VAL A 65 7.05 -3.16 -4.64
CA VAL A 65 5.70 -3.64 -4.29
C VAL A 65 5.74 -5.05 -3.73
N TRP A 66 6.47 -5.98 -4.35
CA TRP A 66 6.52 -7.38 -3.92
C TRP A 66 7.10 -7.55 -2.51
N CYS A 67 8.17 -6.83 -2.20
CA CYS A 67 8.79 -6.88 -0.87
C CYS A 67 7.88 -6.25 0.19
N LEU A 68 7.23 -5.14 -0.16
CA LEU A 68 6.33 -4.45 0.75
C LEU A 68 5.00 -5.21 0.93
N SER A 69 4.53 -5.95 -0.09
CA SER A 69 3.31 -6.76 -0.04
C SER A 69 3.33 -7.76 1.11
N PHE A 70 4.47 -8.39 1.39
CA PHE A 70 4.58 -9.31 2.52
C PHE A 70 4.34 -8.61 3.87
N TRP A 71 5.01 -7.48 4.09
CA TRP A 71 4.90 -6.70 5.33
C TRP A 71 3.53 -6.06 5.50
N THR A 72 2.96 -5.54 4.41
CA THR A 72 1.60 -4.97 4.42
C THR A 72 0.54 -6.04 4.63
N THR A 73 0.72 -7.26 4.10
CA THR A 73 -0.19 -8.39 4.39
C THR A 73 -0.20 -8.68 5.88
N LEU A 74 0.98 -8.76 6.50
CA LEU A 74 1.11 -9.01 7.93
C LEU A 74 0.46 -7.88 8.74
N ALA A 75 0.67 -6.62 8.34
CA ALA A 75 0.02 -5.47 8.97
C ALA A 75 -1.51 -5.52 8.83
N VAL A 76 -2.05 -5.83 7.65
CA VAL A 76 -3.50 -5.97 7.42
C VAL A 76 -4.09 -7.11 8.24
N CYS A 77 -3.40 -8.24 8.36
CA CYS A 77 -3.85 -9.35 9.22
C CYS A 77 -3.92 -8.94 10.70
N VAL A 78 -2.94 -8.17 11.19
CA VAL A 78 -2.98 -7.64 12.56
C VAL A 78 -4.12 -6.62 12.73
N ILE A 79 -4.33 -5.73 11.75
CA ILE A 79 -5.40 -4.73 11.78
C ILE A 79 -6.77 -5.41 11.74
N LEU A 80 -6.96 -6.46 10.94
CA LEU A 80 -8.19 -7.26 10.93
C LEU A 80 -8.54 -7.81 12.31
N TRP A 81 -7.52 -8.16 13.11
CA TRP A 81 -7.72 -8.74 14.42
C TRP A 81 -8.12 -7.71 15.49
N VAL A 82 -7.68 -6.46 15.32
CA VAL A 82 -7.99 -5.37 16.26
C VAL A 82 -9.24 -4.62 15.85
N GLU A 83 -9.33 -4.21 14.57
CA GLU A 83 -10.40 -3.38 14.02
C GLU A 83 -10.74 -3.76 12.57
N PRO A 84 -11.71 -4.68 12.35
CA PRO A 84 -12.05 -5.15 11.00
C PRO A 84 -12.68 -4.06 10.11
N TYR A 85 -13.30 -3.04 10.71
CA TYR A 85 -13.91 -1.92 9.97
C TYR A 85 -12.88 -1.15 9.14
N VAL A 86 -11.66 -0.98 9.64
CA VAL A 86 -10.59 -0.27 8.92
C VAL A 86 -10.21 -1.01 7.64
N VAL A 87 -10.17 -2.34 7.70
CA VAL A 87 -9.80 -3.16 6.55
C VAL A 87 -10.91 -3.15 5.51
N MET A 88 -12.18 -3.14 5.92
CA MET A 88 -13.31 -2.99 5.01
C MET A 88 -13.26 -1.63 4.28
N VAL A 89 -12.98 -0.54 4.98
CA VAL A 89 -12.82 0.79 4.35
C VAL A 89 -11.67 0.80 3.35
N LEU A 90 -10.51 0.25 3.72
CA LEU A 90 -9.35 0.13 2.82
C LEU A 90 -9.66 -0.75 1.61
N ALA A 91 -10.41 -1.83 1.79
CA ALA A 91 -10.79 -2.74 0.72
C ALA A 91 -11.73 -2.05 -0.28
N VAL A 92 -12.79 -1.39 0.19
CA VAL A 92 -13.74 -0.67 -0.66
C VAL A 92 -13.05 0.45 -1.43
N TRP A 93 -12.15 1.19 -0.78
CA TRP A 93 -11.35 2.21 -1.46
C TRP A 93 -10.40 1.60 -2.50
N GLY A 94 -9.76 0.46 -2.16
CA GLY A 94 -8.95 -0.31 -3.09
C GLY A 94 -9.72 -0.71 -4.35
N VAL A 95 -10.91 -1.30 -4.18
CA VAL A 95 -11.79 -1.69 -5.30
C VAL A 95 -12.16 -0.49 -6.17
N ALA A 96 -12.52 0.65 -5.57
CA ALA A 96 -12.84 1.87 -6.32
C ALA A 96 -11.67 2.35 -7.19
N THR A 97 -10.46 2.43 -6.62
CA THR A 97 -9.26 2.84 -7.35
C THR A 97 -8.85 1.83 -8.43
N PHE A 98 -9.05 0.53 -8.17
CA PHE A 98 -8.82 -0.51 -9.16
C PHE A 98 -9.76 -0.38 -10.36
N MET A 99 -11.05 -0.14 -10.13
CA MET A 99 -12.02 0.08 -11.19
C MET A 99 -11.68 1.32 -12.02
N GLU A 100 -11.24 2.41 -11.37
CA GLU A 100 -10.80 3.61 -12.07
C GLU A 100 -9.56 3.36 -12.92
N ALA A 101 -8.58 2.62 -12.40
CA ALA A 101 -7.39 2.23 -13.13
C ALA A 101 -7.72 1.36 -14.35
N LEU A 102 -8.70 0.46 -14.24
CA LEU A 102 -9.20 -0.31 -15.38
C LEU A 102 -9.89 0.58 -16.42
N ARG A 103 -10.74 1.51 -15.96
CA ARG A 103 -11.43 2.47 -16.85
C ARG A 103 -10.45 3.35 -17.62
N ASN A 104 -9.35 3.78 -17.00
CA ASN A 104 -8.37 4.67 -17.64
C ASN A 104 -7.46 3.93 -18.66
N ARG A 105 -7.52 2.59 -18.71
CA ARG A 105 -6.76 1.78 -19.68
C ARG A 105 -7.54 1.42 -20.95
N SER A 106 -8.85 1.66 -21.00
CA SER A 106 -9.73 1.47 -22.16
C SER A 106 -9.95 2.77 -22.92
#